data_AF-A0A392SJJ5-F1
#
_entry.id   AF-A0A392SJJ5-F1
#
_cell.length_a   1.000
_cell.length_b   1.000
_cell.length_c   1.000
_cell.angle_alpha   90.00
_cell.angle_beta   90.00
_cell.angle_gamma   90.00
#
_symmetry.space_group_name_H-M   'P 1'
#
loop_
_entity.id
_entity.type
_entity.pdbx_description
1 polymer ?
#
loop_
_entity_poly.entity_id
_entity_poly.type
_entity_poly.pdbx_seq_one_letter_code
_entity_poly.pdbx_strand_id
1 'polypeptide(L)'
;MDDFSVFGESFKKCLDNLEMVLARCEDSNLVLNWEKCHFMVKEGIVLGHRNSKKGLEVDQTKVEVIEKLPPPVNIKGVRSFLGHAGFYR
;
A
#
# COMPACT_ATOMS: atom_id res chain seq x y z
N MET A 1 1.98 12.35 -1.57
CA MET A 1 2.12 11.02 -0.93
C MET A 1 1.23 11.14 0.27
N ASP A 2 0.04 10.55 0.17
CA ASP A 2 -1.10 10.99 0.98
C ASP A 2 -1.62 9.88 1.90
N ASP A 3 -1.10 8.66 1.72
CA ASP A 3 -1.40 7.49 2.54
C ASP A 3 -0.21 7.16 3.44
N PHE A 4 -0.49 6.81 4.70
CA PHE A 4 0.50 6.29 5.64
C PHE A 4 -0.06 5.06 6.35
N SER A 5 0.82 4.29 6.98
CA SER A 5 0.45 3.09 7.73
C SER A 5 1.02 3.13 9.12
N VAL A 6 0.21 2.74 10.09
CA VAL A 6 0.60 2.63 11.50
C VAL A 6 0.71 1.15 11.83
N PHE A 7 1.85 0.74 12.39
CA PHE A 7 2.14 -0.65 12.71
C PHE A 7 2.43 -0.81 14.20
N GLY A 8 2.12 -2.00 14.75
CA GLY A 8 2.51 -2.40 16.10
C GLY A 8 2.57 -3.92 16.23
N GLU A 9 3.51 -4.42 17.03
CA GLU A 9 3.73 -5.86 17.23
C GLU A 9 2.57 -6.54 17.99
N SER A 10 1.77 -5.76 18.70
CA SER A 10 0.57 -6.18 19.40
C SER A 10 -0.57 -5.19 19.14
N PHE A 11 -1.82 -5.62 19.39
CA PHE A 11 -2.98 -4.76 19.28
C PHE A 11 -2.85 -3.50 20.14
N LYS A 12 -2.43 -3.67 21.40
CA LYS A 12 -2.21 -2.55 22.33
C LYS A 12 -1.18 -1.57 21.78
N LYS A 13 -0.01 -2.06 21.35
CA LYS A 13 1.04 -1.19 20.82
C LYS A 13 0.61 -0.48 19.53
N CYS A 14 -0.16 -1.15 18.67
CA CYS A 14 -0.72 -0.54 17.46
C CYS A 14 -1.72 0.58 17.81
N LEU A 15 -2.56 0.37 18.82
CA LEU A 15 -3.50 1.36 19.32
C LEU A 15 -2.79 2.59 19.89
N ASP A 16 -1.78 2.38 20.74
CA ASP A 16 -0.96 3.47 21.30
C ASP A 16 -0.30 4.29 20.17
N ASN A 17 0.24 3.62 19.15
CA ASN A 17 0.84 4.28 17.99
C ASN A 17 -0.20 5.04 17.15
N LEU A 18 -1.40 4.48 16.99
CA LEU A 18 -2.49 5.14 16.25
C LEU A 18 -2.92 6.43 16.95
N GLU A 19 -3.06 6.40 18.28
CA GLU A 19 -3.41 7.56 19.10
C GLU A 19 -2.38 8.70 18.91
N MET A 20 -1.08 8.37 18.97
CA MET A 20 -0.01 9.35 18.72
C MET A 20 -0.08 9.97 17.33
N VAL A 21 -0.41 9.17 16.30
CA VAL A 21 -0.50 9.65 14.92
C VAL A 21 -1.73 10.53 14.72
N LEU A 22 -2.88 10.15 15.28
CA LEU A 22 -4.10 10.96 15.22
C LEU A 22 -3.91 12.31 15.92
N ALA A 23 -3.28 12.33 17.09
CA ALA A 23 -2.93 13.58 17.77
C ALA A 23 -2.03 14.47 16.89
N ARG A 24 -1.05 13.88 16.20
CA ARG A 24 -0.18 14.61 15.27
C ARG A 24 -0.92 15.14 14.05
N CYS A 25 -1.94 14.40 13.56
CA CYS A 25 -2.80 14.87 12.48
C CYS A 25 -3.60 16.09 12.91
N GLU A 26 -4.17 16.08 14.13
CA GLU A 26 -4.86 17.25 14.71
C GLU A 26 -3.92 18.46 14.84
N ASP A 27 -2.73 18.28 15.42
CA ASP A 27 -1.72 19.34 15.57
C ASP A 27 -1.29 19.96 14.24
N SER A 28 -1.35 19.19 13.16
CA SER A 28 -0.91 19.59 11.82
C SER A 28 -2.07 20.01 10.91
N ASN A 29 -3.30 20.11 11.44
CA ASN A 29 -4.54 20.37 10.70
C ASN A 29 -4.75 19.43 9.50
N LEU A 30 -4.37 18.15 9.65
CA LEU A 30 -4.60 17.11 8.65
C LEU A 30 -5.94 16.42 8.91
N VAL A 31 -6.85 16.47 7.94
CA VAL A 31 -8.14 15.78 7.98
C VAL A 31 -8.03 14.45 7.25
N LEU A 32 -8.30 13.36 7.96
CA LEU A 32 -8.30 12.01 7.39
C LEU A 32 -9.66 11.71 6.74
N ASN A 33 -9.63 11.07 5.56
CA ASN A 33 -10.84 10.58 4.92
C ASN A 33 -11.25 9.24 5.54
N TRP A 34 -12.26 9.28 6.42
CA TRP A 34 -12.73 8.10 7.16
C TRP A 34 -13.19 6.95 6.27
N GLU A 35 -13.75 7.22 5.07
CA GLU A 35 -14.20 6.17 4.14
C GLU A 35 -13.04 5.38 3.54
N LYS A 36 -11.83 5.98 3.51
CA LYS A 36 -10.61 5.35 3.00
C LYS A 36 -9.73 4.78 4.10
N CYS A 37 -9.97 5.15 5.36
CA CYS A 37 -9.18 4.67 6.48
C CYS A 37 -9.54 3.22 6.84
N HIS A 38 -8.51 2.39 6.98
CA HIS A 38 -8.64 1.01 7.42
C HIS A 38 -7.92 0.85 8.76
N PHE A 39 -8.65 0.51 9.83
CA PHE A 39 -8.10 0.45 11.18
C PHE A 39 -7.99 -0.99 11.69
N MET A 40 -6.92 -1.26 12.44
CA MET A 40 -6.70 -2.51 13.18
C MET A 40 -6.85 -3.79 12.35
N VAL A 41 -6.43 -3.72 11.09
CA VAL A 41 -6.40 -4.87 10.19
C VAL A 41 -5.14 -5.71 10.42
N LYS A 42 -5.24 -7.03 10.21
CA LYS A 42 -4.07 -7.93 10.29
C LYS A 42 -3.19 -7.88 9.03
N GLU A 43 -3.77 -7.38 7.94
CA GLU A 43 -3.16 -7.22 6.62
C GLU A 43 -3.84 -6.06 5.89
N GLY A 44 -3.10 -5.39 5.01
CA GLY A 44 -3.63 -4.26 4.24
C GLY A 44 -2.78 -3.97 3.01
N ILE A 45 -3.35 -3.25 2.04
CA ILE A 45 -2.64 -2.86 0.81
C ILE A 45 -2.08 -1.45 1.01
N VAL A 46 -0.76 -1.31 0.84
CA VAL A 46 -0.04 -0.04 0.94
C VAL A 46 0.85 0.09 -0.28
N LEU A 47 0.68 1.16 -1.05
CA LEU A 47 1.43 1.42 -2.29
C LEU A 47 1.37 0.26 -3.33
N GLY A 48 0.29 -0.53 -3.32
CA GLY A 48 0.14 -1.69 -4.23
C GLY A 48 0.84 -2.97 -3.75
N HIS A 49 1.30 -3.01 -2.50
CA HIS A 49 1.80 -4.21 -1.85
C HIS A 49 0.89 -4.59 -0.69
N ARG A 50 0.61 -5.89 -0.55
CA ARG A 50 -0.07 -6.44 0.62
C ARG A 50 0.96 -6.59 1.74
N ASN A 51 0.79 -5.79 2.79
CA ASN A 51 1.54 -5.93 4.03
C ASN A 51 0.80 -6.91 4.95
N SER A 52 1.50 -7.94 5.42
CA SER A 52 1.00 -8.87 6.43
C SER A 52 2.12 -9.27 7.41
N LYS A 53 1.79 -10.06 8.44
CA LYS A 53 2.81 -10.65 9.33
C LYS A 53 3.86 -11.50 8.61
N LYS A 54 3.57 -12.00 7.40
CA LYS A 54 4.52 -12.79 6.60
C LYS A 54 5.51 -11.92 5.83
N GLY A 55 5.31 -10.60 5.81
CA GLY A 55 6.11 -9.64 5.08
C GLY A 55 5.29 -8.89 4.02
N LEU A 56 6.03 -8.30 3.08
CA LEU A 56 5.51 -7.62 1.89
C LEU A 56 5.27 -8.65 0.79
N GLU A 57 4.03 -8.76 0.35
CA GLU A 57 3.63 -9.51 -0.83
C GLU A 57 3.16 -8.52 -1.91
N VAL A 58 3.39 -8.81 -3.18
CA VAL A 58 2.82 -8.01 -4.27
C VAL A 58 1.30 -8.24 -4.28
N ASP A 59 0.51 -7.16 -4.43
CA ASP A 59 -0.93 -7.29 -4.59
C ASP A 59 -1.26 -8.13 -5.84
N GLN A 60 -1.95 -9.24 -5.63
CA GLN A 60 -2.34 -10.17 -6.70
C GLN A 60 -3.11 -9.46 -7.83
N THR A 61 -3.88 -8.42 -7.50
CA THR A 61 -4.60 -7.61 -8.49
C THR A 61 -3.65 -6.96 -9.49
N LYS A 62 -2.45 -6.56 -9.06
CA LYS A 62 -1.42 -5.96 -9.93
C LYS A 62 -0.72 -7.01 -10.77
N VAL A 63 -0.52 -8.22 -10.23
CA VAL A 63 0.00 -9.36 -10.99
C VAL A 63 -0.94 -9.72 -12.13
N GLU A 64 -2.24 -9.83 -11.86
CA GLU A 64 -3.26 -10.14 -12.87
C GLU A 64 -3.30 -9.11 -14.00
N VAL A 65 -3.12 -7.83 -13.68
CA VAL A 65 -3.06 -6.77 -14.71
C VAL A 65 -1.90 -7.01 -15.65
N ILE A 66 -0.72 -7.39 -15.12
CA ILE A 66 0.47 -7.68 -15.94
C ILE A 66 0.26 -8.96 -16.77
N GLU A 67 -0.33 -10.01 -16.18
CA GLU A 67 -0.64 -11.26 -16.89
C GLU A 67 -1.60 -11.05 -18.07
N LYS A 68 -2.55 -10.12 -17.94
CA LYS A 68 -3.54 -9.81 -18.97
C LYS A 68 -3.03 -8.83 -20.04
N LEU A 69 -1.80 -8.30 -19.92
CA LEU A 69 -1.25 -7.38 -20.92
C LEU A 69 -0.96 -8.11 -22.24
N PRO A 70 -1.35 -7.53 -23.39
CA PRO A 70 -1.00 -8.09 -24.69
C PRO A 70 0.52 -8.01 -24.92
N PRO A 71 1.09 -8.94 -25.72
CA PRO A 71 2.50 -8.89 -26.09
C PRO A 71 2.86 -7.52 -26.70
N PRO A 72 3.93 -6.86 -26.22
CA PRO A 72 4.30 -5.56 -26.73
C PRO A 72 4.78 -5.66 -28.19
N VAL A 73 4.14 -4.89 -29.07
CA VAL A 73 4.42 -4.92 -30.52
C VAL A 73 5.45 -3.87 -30.97
N ASN A 74 5.93 -3.01 -30.07
CA ASN A 74 6.91 -1.98 -30.39
C ASN A 74 7.82 -1.64 -29.19
N ILE A 75 8.90 -0.90 -29.45
CA ILE A 75 9.90 -0.52 -28.45
C ILE A 75 9.28 0.26 -27.28
N LYS A 76 8.26 1.11 -27.54
CA LYS A 76 7.57 1.85 -26.49
C LYS A 76 6.79 0.91 -25.57
N GLY A 77 6.13 -0.10 -26.13
CA GLY A 77 5.42 -1.15 -25.39
C GLY A 77 6.37 -1.97 -24.53
N VAL A 78 7.54 -2.36 -25.07
CA VAL A 78 8.57 -3.09 -24.31
C VAL A 78 9.06 -2.26 -23.11
N ARG A 79 9.38 -0.97 -23.32
CA ARG A 79 9.81 -0.07 -22.23
C ARG A 79 8.72 0.13 -21.17
N SER A 80 7.47 0.28 -21.60
CA SER A 80 6.32 0.41 -20.68
C SER A 80 6.15 -0.85 -19.83
N PHE A 81 6.21 -2.03 -20.45
CA PHE A 81 6.11 -3.31 -19.75
C PHE A 81 7.24 -3.49 -18.72
N LEU A 82 8.49 -3.24 -19.11
CA LEU A 82 9.64 -3.32 -18.21
C LEU A 82 9.54 -2.33 -17.04
N GLY A 83 8.98 -1.14 -17.26
CA GLY A 83 8.70 -0.19 -16.17
C GLY A 83 7.68 -0.72 -15.17
N HIS A 84 6.61 -1.38 -15.64
CA HIS A 84 5.62 -2.00 -14.77
C HIS A 84 6.21 -3.19 -14.00
N ALA A 85 6.88 -4.12 -14.71
CA ALA A 85 7.50 -5.29 -14.09
C ALA A 85 8.60 -4.91 -13.09
N GLY A 86 9.37 -3.85 -13.37
CA GLY A 86 10.43 -3.38 -12.49
C GLY A 86 9.93 -2.77 -11.16
N PHE A 87 8.71 -2.23 -11.13
CA PHE A 87 8.11 -1.66 -9.92
C PHE A 87 7.71 -2.74 -8.89
N TYR A 88 7.42 -3.96 -9.34
CA TYR A 88 6.93 -5.06 -8.51
C TYR A 88 7.98 -6.13 -8.20
N ARG A 89 9.26 -5.84 -8.44
CA ARG A 89 10.40 -6.74 -8.14
C ARG A 89 10.85 -6.66 -6.69
#